data_AF-A0A849PP90-F1
#
_entry.id   AF-A0A849PP90-F1
#
_cell.length_a   1.000
_cell.length_b   1.000
_cell.length_c   1.000
_cell.angle_alpha   90.00
_cell.angle_beta   90.00
_cell.angle_gamma   90.00
#
_symmetry.space_group_name_H-M   'P 1'
#
loop_
_entity.id
_entity.type
_entity.pdbx_description
1 polymer ?
#
loop_
_entity_poly.entity_id
_entity_poly.type
_entity_poly.pdbx_seq_one_letter_code
_entity_poly.pdbx_strand_id
1 'polypeptide(L)'
;MQLTPNERRVLSALHDLKRSTPPELAEGSDLNPDALMQSAFLLEEKGLAEIHESVTEIYTLTEEGREYAGIGLPERQILSHLQSCSEKVTIPDLKDKFQPAMVGISMGWLRRKKWAAIVDGVVVPACDAAPERGADEEVLKTLLEGGVLAEDAQKNALKDLIKRKLADVAERKERTIAITEEGIKLADKIADQSDIDEIVQLTSDIIRSRRWANIRAYDIHAPVPRRACAKIHPYQRLIDQMRRILLDMGFTEIKGDIVQSSFWNFDALFQPQDHPAREMQDTFYLDSEADLPAYYGKVRDVHEFGGDTGSTGWGGRWSKELSRKEVLRTHTTAITIKHLADHPDPPKKAFCIDR
;
A
#
# COMPACT_ATOMS: atom_id res chain seq x y z
N MET A 1 19.61 -10.12 -30.41
CA MET A 1 18.97 -9.30 -29.36
C MET A 1 17.80 -8.59 -30.02
N GLN A 2 16.56 -8.72 -29.54
CA GLN A 2 15.44 -7.99 -30.12
C GLN A 2 15.31 -6.63 -29.43
N LEU A 3 15.41 -5.56 -30.22
CA LEU A 3 15.11 -4.20 -29.80
C LEU A 3 13.68 -3.85 -30.21
N THR A 4 12.96 -3.19 -29.31
CA THR A 4 11.67 -2.55 -29.60
C THR A 4 11.85 -1.39 -30.58
N PRO A 5 10.77 -0.94 -31.25
CA PRO A 5 10.84 0.19 -32.18
C PRO A 5 11.40 1.47 -31.53
N ASN A 6 11.04 1.74 -30.27
CA ASN A 6 11.53 2.92 -29.56
C ASN A 6 13.02 2.79 -29.19
N GLU A 7 13.46 1.61 -28.76
CA GLU A 7 14.90 1.36 -28.51
C GLU A 7 15.74 1.53 -29.78
N ARG A 8 15.23 1.12 -30.95
CA ARG A 8 15.94 1.33 -32.23
C ARG A 8 16.05 2.81 -32.57
N ARG A 9 14.97 3.60 -32.38
CA ARG A 9 14.97 5.05 -32.63
C ARG A 9 15.95 5.78 -31.71
N VAL A 10 15.94 5.46 -30.41
CA VAL A 10 16.87 6.04 -29.44
C VAL A 10 18.31 5.65 -29.75
N LEU A 11 18.58 4.39 -30.10
CA LEU A 11 19.92 3.93 -30.44
C LEU A 11 20.45 4.57 -31.73
N SER A 12 19.58 4.80 -32.72
CA SER A 12 19.92 5.54 -33.95
C SER A 12 20.25 7.00 -33.67
N ALA A 13 19.46 7.69 -32.84
CA ALA A 13 19.73 9.08 -32.47
C ALA A 13 21.03 9.21 -31.63
N LEU A 14 21.30 8.22 -30.76
CA LEU A 14 22.54 8.15 -29.98
C LEU A 14 23.77 7.85 -30.84
N HIS A 15 23.62 7.11 -31.93
CA HIS A 15 24.71 6.82 -32.86
C HIS A 15 25.27 8.11 -33.48
N ASP A 16 24.40 9.04 -33.87
CA ASP A 16 24.79 10.30 -34.49
C ASP A 16 25.42 11.27 -33.47
N LEU A 17 24.85 11.35 -32.26
CA LEU A 17 25.27 12.30 -31.22
C LEU A 17 26.39 11.78 -30.32
N LYS A 18 26.61 10.46 -30.26
CA LYS A 18 27.51 9.70 -29.37
C LYS A 18 27.23 9.84 -27.87
N ARG A 19 27.02 11.07 -27.39
CA ARG A 19 26.65 11.41 -26.03
C ARG A 19 25.71 12.62 -26.05
N SER A 20 24.55 12.51 -25.42
CA SER A 20 23.54 13.57 -25.43
C SER A 20 22.74 13.63 -24.13
N THR A 21 22.09 14.76 -23.90
CA THR A 21 21.14 14.93 -22.79
C THR A 21 19.76 14.37 -23.18
N PRO A 22 18.92 13.90 -22.22
CA PRO A 22 17.60 13.38 -22.53
C PRO A 22 16.69 14.31 -23.36
N PRO A 23 16.69 15.65 -23.16
CA PRO A 23 15.88 16.56 -23.97
C PRO A 23 16.32 16.62 -25.44
N GLU A 24 17.62 16.77 -25.69
CA GLU A 24 18.18 16.80 -27.05
C GLU A 24 17.99 15.46 -27.78
N LEU A 25 18.14 14.36 -27.05
CA LEU A 25 17.93 13.03 -27.59
C LEU A 25 16.45 12.73 -27.89
N ALA A 26 15.52 13.34 -27.15
CA ALA A 26 14.08 13.21 -27.39
C ALA A 26 13.67 13.88 -28.70
N GLU A 27 14.22 15.05 -28.99
CA GLU A 27 14.04 15.74 -30.27
C GLU A 27 14.63 14.92 -31.44
N GLY A 28 15.83 14.37 -31.27
CA GLY A 28 16.49 13.55 -32.30
C GLY A 28 15.83 12.19 -32.58
N SER A 29 15.02 11.67 -31.65
CA SER A 29 14.36 10.37 -31.76
C SER A 29 12.84 10.42 -32.01
N ASP A 30 12.25 11.63 -32.05
CA ASP A 30 10.81 11.86 -32.17
C ASP A 30 9.99 11.06 -31.13
N LEU A 31 10.45 11.10 -29.88
CA LEU A 31 9.83 10.42 -28.74
C LEU A 31 9.53 11.43 -27.63
N ASN A 32 8.50 11.16 -26.84
CA ASN A 32 8.28 11.92 -25.62
C ASN A 32 9.37 11.59 -24.57
N PRO A 33 9.67 12.52 -23.63
CA PRO A 33 10.75 12.32 -22.66
C PRO A 33 10.62 11.03 -21.83
N ASP A 34 9.39 10.62 -21.50
CA ASP A 34 9.13 9.42 -20.71
C ASP A 34 9.43 8.12 -21.49
N ALA A 35 8.97 8.00 -22.73
CA ALA A 35 9.25 6.80 -23.54
C ALA A 35 10.72 6.74 -23.94
N LEU A 36 11.38 7.88 -24.13
CA LEU A 36 12.82 7.94 -24.35
C LEU A 36 13.56 7.40 -23.13
N MET A 37 13.26 7.89 -21.93
CA MET A 37 13.93 7.44 -20.70
C MET A 37 13.70 5.95 -20.46
N GLN A 38 12.48 5.45 -20.66
CA GLN A 38 12.20 4.02 -20.56
C GLN A 38 13.03 3.20 -21.56
N SER A 39 13.15 3.67 -22.80
CA SER A 39 13.95 3.00 -23.83
C SER A 39 15.44 3.07 -23.53
N ALA A 40 15.93 4.18 -22.98
CA ALA A 40 17.32 4.35 -22.56
C ALA A 40 17.70 3.39 -21.42
N PHE A 41 16.84 3.20 -20.42
CA PHE A 41 17.06 2.22 -19.35
C PHE A 41 17.09 0.78 -19.89
N LEU A 42 16.20 0.44 -20.83
CA LEU A 42 16.22 -0.88 -21.46
C LEU A 42 17.48 -1.10 -22.31
N LEU A 43 17.98 -0.06 -22.99
CA LEU A 43 19.25 -0.11 -23.71
C LEU A 43 20.43 -0.28 -22.76
N GLU A 44 20.39 0.34 -21.57
CA GLU A 44 21.40 0.18 -20.52
C GLU A 44 21.40 -1.24 -19.93
N GLU A 45 20.24 -1.82 -19.60
CA GLU A 45 20.13 -3.22 -19.17
C GLU A 45 20.69 -4.20 -20.22
N LYS A 46 20.57 -3.84 -21.50
CA LYS A 46 21.09 -4.59 -22.63
C LYS A 46 22.56 -4.30 -22.93
N GLY A 47 23.21 -3.38 -22.21
CA GLY A 47 24.62 -3.00 -22.39
C GLY A 47 24.91 -2.18 -23.65
N LEU A 48 23.88 -1.58 -24.26
CA LEU A 48 23.98 -0.83 -25.53
C LEU A 48 24.10 0.69 -25.32
N ALA A 49 23.76 1.19 -24.14
CA ALA A 49 23.92 2.57 -23.72
C ALA A 49 24.34 2.64 -22.24
N GLU A 50 24.92 3.76 -21.83
CA GLU A 50 25.26 4.06 -20.43
C GLU A 50 24.58 5.36 -20.00
N ILE A 51 23.96 5.36 -18.82
CA ILE A 51 23.34 6.54 -18.25
C ILE A 51 24.22 7.06 -17.11
N HIS A 52 24.78 8.25 -17.31
CA HIS A 52 25.58 8.94 -16.31
C HIS A 52 24.75 10.04 -15.65
N GLU A 53 24.52 9.92 -14.34
CA GLU A 53 23.85 10.95 -13.53
C GLU A 53 24.87 11.82 -12.79
N SER A 54 24.77 13.14 -12.96
CA SER A 54 25.51 14.12 -12.16
C SER A 54 24.52 14.96 -11.36
N VAL A 55 24.70 14.98 -10.03
CA VAL A 55 23.93 15.85 -9.13
C VAL A 55 24.75 17.11 -8.89
N THR A 56 24.18 18.26 -9.23
CA THR A 56 24.74 19.57 -8.87
C THR A 56 23.86 20.20 -7.82
N GLU A 57 24.42 20.46 -6.64
CA GLU A 57 23.73 21.19 -5.57
C GLU A 57 23.79 22.69 -5.88
N ILE A 58 22.61 23.31 -6.03
CA ILE A 58 22.46 24.75 -6.20
C ILE A 58 21.99 25.32 -4.87
N TYR A 59 22.80 26.20 -4.30
CA TYR A 59 22.48 26.87 -3.04
C TYR A 59 21.83 28.22 -3.34
N THR A 60 20.65 28.47 -2.77
CA THR A 60 19.93 29.73 -2.93
C THR A 60 19.55 30.32 -1.57
N LEU A 61 19.57 31.65 -1.44
CA LEU A 61 19.10 32.32 -0.22
C LEU A 61 17.58 32.36 -0.16
N THR A 62 17.03 32.09 1.03
CA THR A 62 15.61 32.30 1.34
C THR A 62 15.29 33.79 1.45
N GLU A 63 14.01 34.16 1.53
CA GLU A 63 13.58 35.56 1.69
C GLU A 63 14.20 36.21 2.94
N GLU A 64 14.14 35.51 4.08
CA GLU A 64 14.75 35.91 5.34
C GLU A 64 16.29 35.93 5.26
N GLY A 65 16.90 34.98 4.53
CA GLY A 65 18.34 34.95 4.28
C GLY A 65 18.85 36.13 3.45
N ARG A 66 18.08 36.59 2.46
CA ARG A 66 18.40 37.78 1.65
C ARG A 66 18.27 39.06 2.48
N GLU A 67 17.24 39.15 3.30
CA GLU A 67 17.05 40.28 4.20
C GLU A 67 18.26 40.40 5.14
N TYR A 68 18.62 39.33 5.85
CA TYR A 68 19.76 39.33 6.76
C TYR A 68 21.13 39.44 6.07
N ALA A 69 21.25 39.06 4.81
CA ALA A 69 22.47 39.36 4.03
C ALA A 69 22.64 40.87 3.79
N GLY A 70 21.54 41.64 3.74
CA GLY A 70 21.55 43.11 3.59
C GLY A 70 21.67 43.87 4.91
N ILE A 71 20.85 43.52 5.92
CA ILE A 71 20.79 44.23 7.21
C ILE A 71 21.68 43.62 8.31
N GLY A 72 22.35 42.50 8.02
CA GLY A 72 23.18 41.75 8.96
C GLY A 72 22.38 40.72 9.76
N LEU A 73 23.05 39.66 10.22
CA LEU A 73 22.42 38.58 10.99
C LEU A 73 21.81 39.08 12.33
N PRO A 74 20.75 38.45 12.83
CA PRO A 74 20.08 38.82 14.07
C PRO A 74 21.01 38.99 15.28
N GLU A 75 21.99 38.09 15.44
CA GLU A 75 23.00 38.17 16.51
C GLU A 75 23.91 39.40 16.38
N ARG A 76 24.19 39.84 15.14
CA ARG A 76 25.02 41.02 14.85
C ARG A 76 24.25 42.31 15.15
N GLN A 77 22.96 42.34 14.83
CA GLN A 77 22.07 43.46 15.14
C GLN A 77 21.95 43.65 16.65
N ILE A 78 21.72 42.57 17.40
CA ILE A 78 21.65 42.64 18.87
C ILE A 78 23.01 43.06 19.46
N LEU A 79 24.13 42.51 18.97
CA LEU A 79 25.47 42.91 19.44
C LEU A 79 25.75 44.40 19.17
N SER A 80 25.42 44.89 17.97
CA SER A 80 25.60 46.32 17.62
C SER A 80 24.73 47.22 18.50
N HIS A 81 23.53 46.77 18.87
CA HIS A 81 22.66 47.51 19.75
C HIS A 81 23.21 47.53 21.19
N LEU A 82 23.69 46.39 21.70
CA LEU A 82 24.34 46.28 23.01
C LEU A 82 25.59 47.16 23.11
N GLN A 83 26.35 47.33 22.02
CA GLN A 83 27.51 48.22 21.98
C GLN A 83 27.14 49.71 21.86
N SER A 84 25.99 50.03 21.27
CA SER A 84 25.48 51.42 21.16
C SER A 84 24.85 51.94 22.46
N CYS A 85 24.46 51.05 23.37
CA CYS A 85 23.84 51.39 24.64
C CYS A 85 24.88 51.36 25.76
N SER A 86 25.06 52.48 26.48
CA SER A 86 25.91 52.52 27.68
C SER A 86 25.22 51.96 28.94
N GLU A 87 23.95 51.59 28.84
CA GLU A 87 23.13 51.09 29.95
C GLU A 87 23.04 49.56 29.96
N LYS A 88 22.81 48.98 31.14
CA LYS A 88 22.67 47.54 31.34
C LYS A 88 21.38 47.05 30.67
N VAL A 89 21.51 46.35 29.55
CA VAL A 89 20.37 45.82 28.80
C VAL A 89 19.95 44.45 29.34
N THR A 90 18.67 44.32 29.70
CA THR A 90 18.09 43.07 30.18
C THR A 90 17.35 42.32 29.05
N ILE A 91 17.08 41.02 29.26
CA ILE A 91 16.35 40.19 28.26
C ILE A 91 14.94 40.74 27.93
N PRO A 92 14.17 41.29 28.91
CA PRO A 92 12.92 41.99 28.62
C PRO A 92 13.09 43.18 27.65
N ASP A 93 14.09 44.03 27.88
CA ASP A 93 14.32 45.24 27.06
C ASP A 93 14.64 44.89 25.59
N LEU A 94 15.30 43.76 25.36
CA LEU A 94 15.56 43.24 24.02
C LEU A 94 14.30 42.72 23.32
N LYS A 95 13.35 42.16 24.07
CA LYS A 95 12.06 41.66 23.53
C LYS A 95 11.07 42.78 23.24
N ASP A 96 11.23 43.94 23.85
CA ASP A 96 10.44 45.14 23.55
C ASP A 96 10.88 45.81 22.25
N LYS A 97 12.17 45.69 21.90
CA LYS A 97 12.75 46.34 20.71
C LYS A 97 12.89 45.43 19.49
N PHE A 98 13.13 44.13 19.69
CA PHE A 98 13.24 43.13 18.63
C PHE A 98 12.14 42.08 18.78
N GLN A 99 11.78 41.42 17.68
CA GLN A 99 10.78 40.37 17.73
C GLN A 99 11.20 39.26 18.73
N PRO A 100 10.30 38.77 19.61
CA PRO A 100 10.65 37.78 20.64
C PRO A 100 11.30 36.49 20.08
N ALA A 101 10.92 36.08 18.87
CA ALA A 101 11.52 34.94 18.17
C ALA A 101 12.98 35.18 17.77
N MET A 102 13.29 36.40 17.30
CA MET A 102 14.64 36.84 16.94
C MET A 102 15.56 36.86 18.16
N VAL A 103 15.10 37.39 19.29
CA VAL A 103 15.87 37.45 20.54
C VAL A 103 16.22 36.04 21.04
N GLY A 104 15.28 35.10 20.99
CA GLY A 104 15.53 33.72 21.41
C GLY A 104 16.62 33.01 20.58
N ILE A 105 16.59 33.20 19.26
CA ILE A 105 17.56 32.60 18.34
C ILE A 105 18.94 33.26 18.49
N SER A 106 18.99 34.59 18.51
CA SER A 106 20.21 35.38 18.64
C SER A 106 20.98 35.10 19.93
N MET A 107 20.30 34.92 21.07
CA MET A 107 20.96 34.62 22.35
C MET A 107 21.70 33.28 22.34
N GLY A 108 21.16 32.27 21.64
CA GLY A 108 21.83 30.98 21.45
C GLY A 108 23.11 31.10 20.61
N TRP A 109 23.08 31.93 19.57
CA TRP A 109 24.23 32.15 18.68
C TRP A 109 25.29 33.07 19.30
N LEU A 110 24.89 34.12 20.02
CA LEU A 110 25.79 34.99 20.78
C LEU A 110 26.64 34.18 21.78
N ARG A 111 26.03 33.20 22.45
CA ARG A 111 26.73 32.29 23.37
C ARG A 111 27.64 31.31 22.62
N ARG A 112 27.20 30.76 21.49
CA ARG A 112 27.98 29.80 20.68
C ARG A 112 29.21 30.44 20.02
N LYS A 113 29.07 31.67 19.53
CA LYS A 113 30.16 32.47 18.95
C LYS A 113 31.01 33.20 19.99
N LYS A 114 30.68 33.10 21.28
CA LYS A 114 31.33 33.81 22.41
C LYS A 114 31.32 35.34 22.27
N TRP A 115 30.32 35.91 21.62
CA TRP A 115 30.21 37.36 21.39
C TRP A 115 29.57 38.12 22.56
N ALA A 116 28.75 37.44 23.37
CA ALA A 116 28.18 38.02 24.59
C ALA A 116 27.98 36.94 25.67
N ALA A 117 28.02 37.35 26.94
CA ALA A 117 27.78 36.51 28.11
C ALA A 117 26.62 37.07 28.93
N ILE A 118 25.90 36.20 29.64
CA ILE A 118 24.83 36.62 30.55
C ILE A 118 25.41 36.58 31.97
N VAL A 119 25.45 37.73 32.63
CA VAL A 119 25.87 37.86 34.04
C VAL A 119 24.71 38.48 34.80
N ASP A 120 24.19 37.77 35.81
CA ASP A 120 23.08 38.21 36.67
C ASP A 120 21.85 38.75 35.92
N GLY A 121 21.47 38.09 34.82
CA GLY A 121 20.29 38.46 34.01
C GLY A 121 20.51 39.62 33.03
N VAL A 122 21.72 40.18 32.97
CA VAL A 122 22.14 41.23 32.03
C VAL A 122 23.01 40.63 30.92
N VAL A 123 22.77 41.04 29.67
CA VAL A 123 23.56 40.60 28.52
C VAL A 123 24.74 41.55 28.34
N VAL A 124 25.96 41.06 28.55
CA VAL A 124 27.19 41.86 28.45
C VAL A 124 27.98 41.42 27.21
N PRO A 125 28.38 42.35 26.31
CA PRO A 125 29.23 42.03 25.18
C PRO A 125 30.61 41.56 25.66
N ALA A 126 31.18 40.54 25.01
CA ALA A 126 32.49 39.99 25.38
C ALA A 126 33.68 40.85 24.90
N CYS A 127 33.45 41.81 24.01
CA CYS A 127 34.46 42.72 23.46
C CYS A 127 33.88 44.14 23.27
N ASP A 128 34.69 45.17 23.55
CA ASP A 128 34.32 46.59 23.36
C ASP A 128 34.13 46.96 21.89
N ALA A 129 34.83 46.26 20.98
CA ALA A 129 34.66 46.36 19.53
C ALA A 129 33.94 45.15 18.98
N ALA A 130 33.07 45.36 18.00
CA ALA A 130 32.44 44.28 17.26
C ALA A 130 33.49 43.34 16.62
N PRO A 131 33.40 42.01 16.84
CA PRO A 131 34.30 41.06 16.20
C PRO A 131 34.19 41.10 14.67
N GLU A 132 35.26 40.67 14.00
CA GLU A 132 35.31 40.54 12.53
C GLU A 132 34.19 39.61 12.02
N ARG A 133 33.82 39.78 10.74
CA ARG A 133 32.69 39.06 10.13
C ARG A 133 32.90 37.55 10.28
N GLY A 134 31.84 36.86 10.71
CA GLY A 134 31.86 35.40 10.81
C GLY A 134 31.83 34.74 9.44
N ALA A 135 32.31 33.50 9.34
CA ALA A 135 32.25 32.70 8.13
C ALA A 135 30.82 32.54 7.56
N ASP A 136 29.79 32.64 8.40
CA ASP A 136 28.39 32.63 7.98
C ASP A 136 27.93 33.94 7.34
N GLU A 137 28.45 35.09 7.78
CA GLU A 137 28.20 36.38 7.14
C GLU A 137 28.90 36.48 5.77
N GLU A 138 30.07 35.87 5.62
CA GLU A 138 30.79 35.80 4.34
C GLU A 138 30.09 34.89 3.33
N VAL A 139 29.56 33.74 3.79
CA VAL A 139 28.78 32.83 2.94
C VAL A 139 27.48 33.49 2.48
N LEU A 140 26.76 34.22 3.34
CA LEU A 140 25.56 34.97 2.95
C LEU A 140 25.85 36.02 1.87
N LYS A 141 26.95 36.77 2.03
CA LYS A 141 27.36 37.76 1.03
C LYS A 141 27.75 37.11 -0.30
N THR A 142 28.51 36.01 -0.24
CA THR A 142 28.95 35.28 -1.44
C THR A 142 27.75 34.69 -2.20
N LEU A 143 26.76 34.13 -1.49
CA LEU A 143 25.52 33.64 -2.09
C LEU A 143 24.64 34.76 -2.66
N LEU A 144 24.66 35.95 -2.06
CA LEU A 144 23.94 37.13 -2.57
C LEU A 144 24.58 37.71 -3.84
N GLU A 145 25.91 37.66 -3.95
CA GLU A 145 26.68 38.08 -5.13
C GLU A 145 26.75 36.99 -6.23
N GLY A 146 26.17 35.81 -6.00
CA GLY A 146 26.15 34.69 -6.95
C GLY A 146 27.50 33.97 -7.08
N GLY A 147 28.39 34.11 -6.10
CA GLY A 147 29.71 33.49 -6.07
C GLY A 147 29.67 32.01 -5.72
N VAL A 148 30.67 31.27 -6.21
CA VAL A 148 30.85 29.84 -5.93
C VAL A 148 31.65 29.67 -4.63
N LEU A 149 31.13 28.86 -3.70
CA LEU A 149 31.80 28.54 -2.43
C LEU A 149 32.94 27.55 -2.68
N ALA A 150 34.17 27.92 -2.33
CA ALA A 150 35.38 27.15 -2.65
C ALA A 150 36.05 26.51 -1.43
N GLU A 151 35.81 27.02 -0.21
CA GLU A 151 36.53 26.58 0.99
C GLU A 151 35.70 25.64 1.90
N ASP A 152 36.36 24.69 2.57
CA ASP A 152 35.69 23.77 3.49
C ASP A 152 35.11 24.48 4.73
N ALA A 153 35.69 25.62 5.13
CA ALA A 153 35.13 26.49 6.18
C ALA A 153 33.76 27.06 5.77
N GLN A 154 33.58 27.38 4.48
CA GLN A 154 32.33 27.90 3.92
C GLN A 154 31.25 26.81 3.85
N LYS A 155 31.61 25.55 3.60
CA LYS A 155 30.66 24.41 3.60
C LYS A 155 30.05 24.14 4.98
N ASN A 156 30.83 24.31 6.05
CA ASN A 156 30.31 24.14 7.41
C ASN A 156 29.36 25.28 7.80
N ALA A 157 29.72 26.52 7.46
CA ALA A 157 28.85 27.68 7.67
C ALA A 157 27.54 27.57 6.84
N LEU A 158 27.61 27.06 5.61
CA LEU A 158 26.45 26.81 4.76
C LEU A 158 25.48 25.79 5.37
N LYS A 159 25.98 24.69 5.94
CA LYS A 159 25.14 23.70 6.65
C LYS A 159 24.39 24.32 7.82
N ASP A 160 25.04 25.22 8.56
CA ASP A 160 24.40 25.94 9.66
C ASP A 160 23.36 26.95 9.15
N LEU A 161 23.61 27.64 8.03
CA LEU A 161 22.63 28.53 7.38
C LEU A 161 21.40 27.78 6.86
N ILE A 162 21.58 26.57 6.31
CA ILE A 162 20.47 25.70 5.89
C ILE A 162 19.64 25.24 7.08
N LYS A 163 20.27 24.82 8.19
CA LYS A 163 19.56 24.49 9.45
C LYS A 163 18.78 25.67 10.02
N ARG A 164 19.28 26.89 9.80
CA ARG A 164 18.63 28.14 10.21
C ARG A 164 17.52 28.59 9.26
N LYS A 165 17.26 27.86 8.15
CA LYS A 165 16.32 28.24 7.08
C LYS A 165 16.67 29.57 6.38
N LEU A 166 17.95 29.95 6.40
CA LEU A 166 18.47 31.15 5.74
C LEU A 166 18.99 30.86 4.32
N ALA A 167 19.20 29.59 3.99
CA ALA A 167 19.57 29.13 2.66
C ALA A 167 18.87 27.79 2.37
N ASP A 168 18.46 27.61 1.13
CA ASP A 168 17.90 26.37 0.59
C ASP A 168 18.91 25.70 -0.33
N VAL A 169 18.83 24.36 -0.38
CA VAL A 169 19.58 23.54 -1.33
C VAL A 169 18.58 22.98 -2.33
N ALA A 170 18.76 23.31 -3.60
CA ALA A 170 18.07 22.67 -4.70
C ALA A 170 19.03 21.71 -5.39
N GLU A 171 18.72 20.42 -5.37
CA GLU A 171 19.46 19.44 -6.16
C GLU A 171 19.00 19.50 -7.62
N ARG A 172 19.91 19.84 -8.53
CA ARG A 172 19.67 19.69 -9.97
C ARG A 172 20.34 18.40 -10.44
N LYS A 173 19.53 17.46 -10.90
CA LYS A 173 20.01 16.21 -11.51
C LYS A 173 20.12 16.39 -13.01
N GLU A 174 21.32 16.30 -13.54
CA GLU A 174 21.55 16.24 -14.97
C GLU A 174 21.94 14.80 -15.35
N ARG A 175 21.29 14.29 -16.39
CA ARG A 175 21.53 12.96 -16.92
C ARG A 175 22.16 13.11 -18.28
N THR A 176 23.18 12.29 -18.57
CA THR A 176 23.76 12.17 -19.90
C THR A 176 23.73 10.72 -20.32
N ILE A 177 23.31 10.48 -21.56
CA ILE A 177 23.20 9.13 -22.14
C ILE A 177 24.32 9.01 -23.17
N ALA A 178 25.15 7.98 -23.05
CA ALA A 178 26.25 7.69 -23.97
C ALA A 178 26.05 6.32 -24.63
N ILE A 179 26.41 6.18 -25.89
CA ILE A 179 26.37 4.89 -26.59
C ILE A 179 27.61 4.05 -26.26
N THR A 180 27.44 2.75 -26.05
CA THR A 180 28.57 1.83 -25.83
C THR A 180 29.16 1.33 -27.16
N GLU A 181 30.34 0.70 -27.13
CA GLU A 181 30.93 0.08 -28.32
C GLU A 181 30.04 -1.02 -28.93
N GLU A 182 29.35 -1.79 -28.10
CA GLU A 182 28.37 -2.79 -28.54
C GLU A 182 27.11 -2.12 -29.12
N GLY A 183 26.69 -0.98 -28.56
CA GLY A 183 25.64 -0.12 -29.10
C GLY A 183 25.96 0.39 -30.51
N ILE A 184 27.19 0.86 -30.75
CA ILE A 184 27.65 1.35 -32.06
C ILE A 184 27.59 0.22 -33.10
N LYS A 185 28.16 -0.96 -32.79
CA LYS A 185 28.14 -2.13 -33.70
C LYS A 185 26.73 -2.56 -34.08
N LEU A 186 25.76 -2.38 -33.19
CA LEU A 186 24.37 -2.73 -33.43
C LEU A 186 23.64 -1.62 -34.19
N ALA A 187 23.92 -0.35 -33.89
CA ALA A 187 23.40 0.81 -34.62
C ALA A 187 23.83 0.79 -36.10
N ASP A 188 25.10 0.49 -36.38
CA ASP A 188 25.62 0.33 -37.74
C ASP A 188 24.84 -0.74 -38.53
N LYS A 189 24.46 -1.85 -37.88
CA LYS A 189 23.66 -2.92 -38.49
C LYS A 189 22.20 -2.51 -38.71
N ILE A 190 21.69 -1.59 -37.90
CA ILE A 190 20.30 -1.08 -37.98
C ILE A 190 20.20 -0.01 -39.07
N ALA A 191 21.22 0.84 -39.24
CA ALA A 191 21.27 1.88 -40.28
C ALA A 191 21.23 1.28 -41.71
N ASP A 192 21.83 0.10 -41.91
CA ASP A 192 21.77 -0.65 -43.17
C ASP A 192 20.42 -1.35 -43.42
N GLN A 193 19.57 -1.49 -42.39
CA GLN A 193 18.25 -2.11 -42.47
C GLN A 193 17.17 -1.02 -42.44
N SER A 194 16.72 -0.61 -43.62
CA SER A 194 15.49 0.16 -43.84
C SER A 194 14.23 -0.64 -43.44
N ASP A 195 14.09 -0.98 -42.16
CA ASP A 195 12.97 -1.77 -41.60
C ASP A 195 12.35 -1.00 -40.43
N ILE A 196 11.54 0.03 -40.75
CA ILE A 196 10.91 0.87 -39.72
C ILE A 196 9.48 0.42 -39.37
N ASP A 197 8.80 -0.43 -40.15
CA ASP A 197 7.41 -0.81 -39.83
C ASP A 197 7.22 -2.32 -39.65
N GLU A 198 7.58 -2.84 -38.48
CA GLU A 198 7.11 -4.15 -38.03
C GLU A 198 5.60 -4.10 -37.78
N ILE A 199 4.85 -5.00 -38.42
CA ILE A 199 3.41 -5.10 -38.25
C ILE A 199 3.11 -5.77 -36.91
N VAL A 200 2.59 -5.00 -35.94
CA VAL A 200 2.22 -5.49 -34.60
C VAL A 200 0.95 -6.33 -34.61
N GLN A 201 -0.05 -5.92 -35.40
CA GLN A 201 -1.34 -6.60 -35.49
C GLN A 201 -1.75 -6.75 -36.96
N LEU A 202 -2.13 -7.98 -37.33
CA LEU A 202 -2.76 -8.25 -38.62
C LEU A 202 -4.15 -7.60 -38.68
N THR A 203 -4.33 -6.67 -39.59
CA THR A 203 -5.63 -6.05 -39.92
C THR A 203 -6.13 -6.54 -41.28
N SER A 204 -7.43 -6.38 -41.54
CA SER A 204 -8.04 -6.78 -42.82
C SER A 204 -7.37 -6.13 -44.04
N ASP A 205 -6.90 -4.89 -43.91
CA ASP A 205 -6.32 -4.12 -45.01
C ASP A 205 -4.88 -4.55 -45.31
N ILE A 206 -4.11 -4.92 -44.28
CA ILE A 206 -2.78 -5.53 -44.43
C ILE A 206 -2.90 -6.88 -45.14
N ILE A 207 -3.95 -7.64 -44.83
CA ILE A 207 -4.29 -8.89 -45.51
C ILE A 207 -4.60 -8.60 -46.99
N ARG A 208 -5.53 -7.70 -47.28
CA ARG A 208 -5.89 -7.39 -48.67
C ARG A 208 -4.72 -6.85 -49.51
N SER A 209 -3.85 -6.04 -48.91
CA SER A 209 -2.68 -5.46 -49.57
C SER A 209 -1.46 -6.38 -49.66
N ARG A 210 -1.50 -7.60 -49.10
CA ARG A 210 -0.39 -8.57 -49.06
C ARG A 210 0.92 -8.03 -48.46
N ARG A 211 0.83 -7.03 -47.58
CA ARG A 211 2.00 -6.41 -46.94
C ARG A 211 2.43 -7.10 -45.63
N TRP A 212 1.93 -8.29 -45.34
CA TRP A 212 2.16 -9.02 -44.08
C TRP A 212 3.53 -9.69 -43.94
N ALA A 213 4.49 -9.42 -44.83
CA ALA A 213 5.76 -10.12 -44.86
C ALA A 213 6.61 -9.88 -43.58
N ASN A 214 6.45 -8.73 -42.94
CA ASN A 214 7.23 -8.32 -41.77
C ASN A 214 6.37 -8.19 -40.49
N ILE A 215 5.72 -9.29 -40.09
CA ILE A 215 4.95 -9.34 -38.84
C ILE A 215 5.91 -9.57 -37.66
N ARG A 216 5.72 -8.80 -36.60
CA ARG A 216 6.46 -8.97 -35.35
C ARG A 216 6.18 -10.36 -34.74
N ALA A 217 7.24 -11.08 -34.37
CA ALA A 217 7.10 -12.36 -33.68
C ALA A 217 6.34 -12.20 -32.35
N TYR A 218 5.40 -13.11 -32.09
CA TYR A 218 4.61 -13.10 -30.85
C TYR A 218 5.43 -13.67 -29.69
N ASP A 219 5.51 -12.91 -28.58
CA ASP A 219 6.15 -13.37 -27.36
C ASP A 219 5.21 -14.29 -26.55
N ILE A 220 5.55 -15.58 -26.50
CA ILE A 220 4.80 -16.60 -25.77
C ILE A 220 4.93 -16.48 -24.25
N HIS A 221 5.91 -15.71 -23.75
CA HIS A 221 6.13 -15.46 -22.33
C HIS A 221 5.39 -14.22 -21.84
N ALA A 222 4.80 -13.43 -22.75
CA ALA A 222 4.09 -12.22 -22.40
C ALA A 222 2.87 -12.51 -21.49
N PRO A 223 2.61 -11.67 -20.47
CA PRO A 223 1.45 -11.83 -19.62
C PRO A 223 0.17 -11.61 -20.44
N VAL A 224 -0.72 -12.60 -20.41
CA VAL A 224 -2.00 -12.54 -21.12
C VAL A 224 -3.04 -11.81 -20.26
N PRO A 225 -3.88 -10.93 -20.84
CA PRO A 225 -4.97 -10.31 -20.10
C PRO A 225 -5.93 -11.37 -19.54
N ARG A 226 -6.20 -11.31 -18.24
CA ARG A 226 -7.15 -12.22 -17.57
C ARG A 226 -8.57 -11.84 -17.97
N ARG A 227 -9.33 -12.81 -18.48
CA ARG A 227 -10.77 -12.64 -18.71
C ARG A 227 -11.53 -12.91 -17.41
N ALA A 228 -12.42 -11.99 -17.04
CA ALA A 228 -13.36 -12.22 -15.95
C ALA A 228 -14.46 -13.18 -16.43
N CYS A 229 -14.57 -14.34 -15.78
CA CYS A 229 -15.64 -15.30 -16.00
C CYS A 229 -16.53 -15.41 -14.75
N ALA A 230 -17.78 -15.82 -14.95
CA ALA A 230 -18.66 -16.17 -13.83
C ALA A 230 -18.06 -17.34 -13.04
N LYS A 231 -18.15 -17.27 -11.71
CA LYS A 231 -17.59 -18.27 -10.79
C LYS A 231 -18.68 -18.77 -9.85
N ILE A 232 -18.70 -20.08 -9.61
CA ILE A 232 -19.52 -20.69 -8.57
C ILE A 232 -18.77 -20.59 -7.24
N HIS A 233 -19.48 -20.28 -6.16
CA HIS A 233 -18.90 -20.22 -4.82
C HIS A 233 -18.22 -21.56 -4.47
N PRO A 234 -16.98 -21.58 -3.95
CA PRO A 234 -16.25 -22.83 -3.69
C PRO A 234 -17.01 -23.81 -2.78
N TYR A 235 -17.70 -23.30 -1.75
CA TYR A 235 -18.53 -24.11 -0.87
C TYR A 235 -19.71 -24.77 -1.59
N GLN A 236 -20.36 -24.06 -2.53
CA GLN A 236 -21.46 -24.63 -3.32
C GLN A 236 -20.95 -25.75 -4.22
N ARG A 237 -19.77 -25.58 -4.83
CA ARG A 237 -19.13 -26.65 -5.62
C ARG A 237 -18.91 -27.92 -4.80
N LEU A 238 -18.50 -27.78 -3.55
CA LEU A 238 -18.30 -28.92 -2.64
C LEU A 238 -19.63 -29.59 -2.29
N ILE A 239 -20.66 -28.81 -1.95
CA ILE A 239 -22.01 -29.33 -1.70
C ILE A 239 -22.53 -30.11 -2.91
N ASP A 240 -22.38 -29.57 -4.12
CA ASP A 240 -22.85 -30.21 -5.34
C ASP A 240 -22.08 -31.52 -5.63
N GLN A 241 -20.78 -31.55 -5.31
CA GLN A 241 -19.99 -32.78 -5.39
C GLN A 241 -20.44 -33.84 -4.38
N MET A 242 -20.66 -33.48 -3.12
CA MET A 242 -21.14 -34.39 -2.09
C MET A 242 -22.56 -34.91 -2.41
N ARG A 243 -23.45 -34.01 -2.86
CA ARG A 243 -24.79 -34.37 -3.33
C ARG A 243 -24.71 -35.40 -4.45
N ARG A 244 -23.87 -35.16 -5.45
CA ARG A 244 -23.69 -36.08 -6.58
C ARG A 244 -23.23 -37.47 -6.12
N ILE A 245 -22.24 -37.55 -5.24
CA ILE A 245 -21.74 -38.84 -4.72
C ILE A 245 -22.87 -39.65 -4.06
N LEU A 246 -23.68 -39.02 -3.22
CA LEU A 246 -24.77 -39.70 -2.51
C LEU A 246 -25.90 -40.13 -3.45
N LEU A 247 -26.23 -39.30 -4.44
CA LEU A 247 -27.17 -39.66 -5.50
C LEU A 247 -26.66 -40.85 -6.34
N ASP A 248 -25.37 -40.86 -6.70
CA ASP A 248 -24.74 -41.94 -7.47
C ASP A 248 -24.73 -43.27 -6.67
N MET A 249 -24.74 -43.21 -5.32
CA MET A 249 -24.87 -44.37 -4.43
C MET A 249 -26.33 -44.83 -4.21
N GLY A 250 -27.30 -44.16 -4.84
CA GLY A 250 -28.72 -44.46 -4.75
C GLY A 250 -29.40 -43.94 -3.49
N PHE A 251 -28.86 -42.91 -2.84
CA PHE A 251 -29.55 -42.20 -1.77
C PHE A 251 -30.52 -41.15 -2.33
N THR A 252 -31.63 -40.92 -1.64
CA THR A 252 -32.60 -39.87 -1.97
C THR A 252 -32.32 -38.62 -1.14
N GLU A 253 -32.26 -37.43 -1.77
CA GLU A 253 -32.08 -36.17 -1.04
C GLU A 253 -33.38 -35.83 -0.29
N ILE A 254 -33.27 -35.57 1.00
CA ILE A 254 -34.36 -35.07 1.86
C ILE A 254 -34.02 -33.67 2.33
N LYS A 255 -35.07 -32.86 2.52
CA LYS A 255 -34.97 -31.49 3.04
C LYS A 255 -36.03 -31.29 4.12
N GLY A 256 -35.76 -30.35 5.01
CA GLY A 256 -36.68 -29.96 6.06
C GLY A 256 -36.41 -28.55 6.53
N ASP A 257 -37.32 -28.03 7.33
CA ASP A 257 -37.28 -26.66 7.78
C ASP A 257 -36.12 -26.41 8.77
N ILE A 258 -35.62 -25.18 8.77
CA ILE A 258 -34.56 -24.74 9.71
C ILE A 258 -35.12 -24.68 11.13
N VAL A 259 -36.39 -24.28 11.27
CA VAL A 259 -37.10 -24.30 12.55
C VAL A 259 -37.67 -25.70 12.77
N GLN A 260 -37.36 -26.28 13.92
CA GLN A 260 -37.90 -27.58 14.34
C GLN A 260 -38.42 -27.47 15.76
N SER A 261 -39.41 -28.32 16.10
CA SER A 261 -39.77 -28.50 17.49
C SER A 261 -38.63 -29.15 18.26
N SER A 262 -38.48 -28.80 19.53
CA SER A 262 -37.52 -29.43 20.44
C SER A 262 -37.72 -30.95 20.51
N PHE A 263 -38.97 -31.40 20.32
CA PHE A 263 -39.29 -32.81 20.13
C PHE A 263 -38.50 -33.45 18.99
N TRP A 264 -38.56 -32.90 17.77
CA TRP A 264 -37.89 -33.48 16.62
C TRP A 264 -36.37 -33.31 16.67
N ASN A 265 -35.91 -32.19 17.23
CA ASN A 265 -34.48 -31.91 17.32
C ASN A 265 -33.78 -32.72 18.42
N PHE A 266 -34.49 -33.15 19.47
CA PHE A 266 -33.87 -33.81 20.63
C PHE A 266 -34.63 -35.06 21.10
N ASP A 267 -35.89 -34.91 21.51
CA ASP A 267 -36.62 -35.98 22.21
C ASP A 267 -36.81 -37.24 21.33
N ALA A 268 -37.11 -37.05 20.04
CA ALA A 268 -37.27 -38.11 19.05
C ALA A 268 -35.97 -38.90 18.79
N LEU A 269 -34.81 -38.31 19.08
CA LEU A 269 -33.50 -38.93 18.99
C LEU A 269 -33.07 -39.61 20.30
N PHE A 270 -33.98 -39.72 21.25
CA PHE A 270 -33.73 -40.29 22.58
C PHE A 270 -32.72 -39.50 23.43
N GLN A 271 -32.55 -38.20 23.15
CA GLN A 271 -31.70 -37.30 23.93
C GLN A 271 -32.47 -36.73 25.14
N PRO A 272 -31.95 -36.85 26.38
CA PRO A 272 -32.71 -36.46 27.58
C PRO A 272 -32.94 -34.94 27.66
N GLN A 273 -33.94 -34.52 28.44
CA GLN A 273 -34.37 -33.10 28.47
C GLN A 273 -33.45 -32.18 29.27
N ASP A 274 -32.68 -32.74 30.20
CA ASP A 274 -31.65 -32.08 31.00
C ASP A 274 -30.26 -32.12 30.33
N HIS A 275 -30.19 -32.56 29.06
CA HIS A 275 -28.92 -32.64 28.34
C HIS A 275 -28.34 -31.23 28.10
N PRO A 276 -27.03 -30.99 28.39
CA PRO A 276 -26.41 -29.67 28.25
C PRO A 276 -26.58 -29.01 26.88
N ALA A 277 -26.51 -29.79 25.80
CA ALA A 277 -26.76 -29.28 24.43
C ALA A 277 -28.15 -28.62 24.21
N ARG A 278 -29.11 -28.81 25.12
CA ARG A 278 -30.43 -28.17 25.09
C ARG A 278 -30.46 -26.84 25.85
N GLU A 279 -29.37 -26.43 26.48
CA GLU A 279 -29.32 -25.18 27.22
C GLU A 279 -29.31 -23.96 26.27
N MET A 280 -29.69 -22.80 26.80
CA MET A 280 -29.90 -21.57 26.01
C MET A 280 -28.61 -21.05 25.36
N GLN A 281 -27.44 -21.34 25.95
CA GLN A 281 -26.15 -20.96 25.35
C GLN A 281 -25.79 -21.80 24.11
N ASP A 282 -26.30 -23.03 24.00
CA ASP A 282 -25.95 -23.97 22.95
C ASP A 282 -27.00 -24.05 21.84
N THR A 283 -28.27 -23.76 22.17
CA THR A 283 -29.40 -23.84 21.23
C THR A 283 -30.21 -22.54 21.20
N PHE A 284 -30.47 -22.03 20.00
CA PHE A 284 -31.36 -20.89 19.80
C PHE A 284 -32.83 -21.32 19.87
N TYR A 285 -33.47 -20.99 20.99
CA TYR A 285 -34.91 -21.15 21.18
C TYR A 285 -35.68 -19.95 20.59
N LEU A 286 -36.84 -20.24 20.02
CA LEU A 286 -37.78 -19.24 19.53
C LEU A 286 -38.90 -19.00 20.54
N ASP A 287 -39.52 -17.82 20.46
CA ASP A 287 -40.70 -17.45 21.26
C ASP A 287 -42.00 -18.01 20.65
N SER A 288 -41.92 -19.22 20.10
CA SER A 288 -43.01 -19.91 19.42
C SER A 288 -43.01 -21.39 19.80
N GLU A 289 -44.19 -21.99 19.67
CA GLU A 289 -44.42 -23.39 19.99
C GLU A 289 -44.98 -24.13 18.79
N ALA A 290 -44.57 -25.39 18.64
CA ALA A 290 -45.08 -26.31 17.65
C ALA A 290 -45.97 -27.37 18.29
N ASP A 291 -46.94 -27.85 17.50
CA ASP A 291 -47.73 -29.01 17.87
C ASP A 291 -46.89 -30.29 17.87
N LEU A 292 -47.16 -31.15 18.85
CA LEU A 292 -46.50 -32.44 18.96
C LEU A 292 -47.22 -33.49 18.11
N PRO A 293 -46.48 -34.44 17.50
CA PRO A 293 -47.11 -35.51 16.74
C PRO A 293 -47.98 -36.39 17.65
N ALA A 294 -49.05 -36.97 17.10
CA ALA A 294 -50.01 -37.77 17.88
C ALA A 294 -49.38 -38.93 18.68
N TYR A 295 -48.23 -39.43 18.22
CA TYR A 295 -47.48 -40.51 18.86
C TYR A 295 -46.40 -40.05 19.86
N TYR A 296 -46.32 -38.77 20.23
CA TYR A 296 -45.32 -38.27 21.19
C TYR A 296 -45.35 -39.01 22.53
N GLY A 297 -46.52 -39.54 22.94
CA GLY A 297 -46.67 -40.32 24.16
C GLY A 297 -45.77 -41.55 24.21
N LYS A 298 -45.54 -42.21 23.07
CA LYS A 298 -44.61 -43.35 22.99
C LYS A 298 -43.17 -42.93 23.29
N VAL A 299 -42.76 -41.76 22.79
CA VAL A 299 -41.42 -41.22 23.07
C VAL A 299 -41.30 -40.85 24.54
N ARG A 300 -42.29 -40.16 25.10
CA ARG A 300 -42.36 -39.86 26.54
C ARG A 300 -42.17 -41.13 27.38
N ASP A 301 -42.94 -42.17 27.10
CA ASP A 301 -42.93 -43.43 27.86
C ASP A 301 -41.57 -44.12 27.80
N VAL A 302 -40.93 -44.11 26.63
CA VAL A 302 -39.57 -44.64 26.44
C VAL A 302 -38.52 -43.83 27.21
N HIS A 303 -38.67 -42.50 27.29
CA HIS A 303 -37.79 -41.65 28.10
C HIS A 303 -37.99 -41.85 29.60
N GLU A 304 -39.23 -41.93 30.09
CA GLU A 304 -39.49 -42.00 31.53
C GLU A 304 -39.23 -43.40 32.13
N PHE A 305 -39.68 -44.46 31.45
CA PHE A 305 -39.62 -45.82 32.00
C PHE A 305 -39.28 -46.90 30.95
N GLY A 306 -38.79 -46.49 29.77
CA GLY A 306 -38.31 -47.40 28.74
C GLY A 306 -39.37 -47.97 27.80
N GLY A 307 -40.66 -47.78 28.10
CA GLY A 307 -41.78 -48.27 27.29
C GLY A 307 -41.69 -49.77 27.01
N ASP A 308 -42.01 -50.18 25.77
CA ASP A 308 -41.99 -51.59 25.35
C ASP A 308 -40.65 -52.03 24.72
N THR A 309 -39.58 -51.26 24.89
CA THR A 309 -38.31 -51.45 24.16
C THR A 309 -37.33 -52.40 24.86
N GLY A 310 -37.59 -52.74 26.13
CA GLY A 310 -36.63 -53.44 27.01
C GLY A 310 -35.55 -52.52 27.60
N SER A 311 -35.57 -51.22 27.28
CA SER A 311 -34.78 -50.20 27.98
C SER A 311 -35.38 -49.89 29.36
N THR A 312 -34.59 -49.33 30.27
CA THR A 312 -35.08 -48.75 31.53
C THR A 312 -35.53 -47.30 31.37
N GLY A 313 -35.27 -46.68 30.21
CA GLY A 313 -35.42 -45.24 30.01
C GLY A 313 -34.34 -44.43 30.75
N TRP A 314 -34.51 -43.12 30.75
CA TRP A 314 -33.70 -42.16 31.51
C TRP A 314 -34.21 -41.97 32.95
N GLY A 315 -35.48 -42.30 33.21
CA GLY A 315 -36.13 -41.98 34.48
C GLY A 315 -36.65 -40.53 34.53
N GLY A 316 -37.17 -40.14 35.68
CA GLY A 316 -37.66 -38.77 35.90
C GLY A 316 -39.01 -38.47 35.26
N ARG A 317 -39.25 -37.18 34.98
CA ARG A 317 -40.50 -36.68 34.40
C ARG A 317 -40.22 -35.93 33.12
N TRP A 318 -40.81 -36.39 32.02
CA TRP A 318 -40.69 -35.77 30.72
C TRP A 318 -41.70 -34.62 30.58
N SER A 319 -41.21 -33.45 30.19
CA SER A 319 -41.99 -32.23 30.01
C SER A 319 -42.46 -32.07 28.57
N LYS A 320 -43.79 -31.98 28.42
CA LYS A 320 -44.44 -31.66 27.15
C LYS A 320 -44.15 -30.23 26.69
N GLU A 321 -44.07 -29.30 27.62
CA GLU A 321 -43.83 -27.88 27.35
C GLU A 321 -42.45 -27.66 26.73
N LEU A 322 -41.41 -28.32 27.29
CA LEU A 322 -40.05 -28.25 26.73
C LEU A 322 -39.99 -28.77 25.29
N SER A 323 -40.77 -29.80 25.00
CA SER A 323 -40.77 -30.45 23.68
C SER A 323 -41.54 -29.65 22.62
N ARG A 324 -42.48 -28.79 23.04
CA ARG A 324 -43.24 -27.89 22.15
C ARG A 324 -42.43 -26.69 21.70
N LYS A 325 -41.44 -26.25 22.49
CA LYS A 325 -40.60 -25.09 22.15
C LYS A 325 -39.94 -25.28 20.79
N GLU A 326 -40.01 -24.27 19.94
CA GLU A 326 -39.30 -24.28 18.66
C GLU A 326 -37.85 -23.84 18.83
N VAL A 327 -36.98 -24.45 18.03
CA VAL A 327 -35.54 -24.17 17.99
C VAL A 327 -35.07 -24.01 16.55
N LEU A 328 -34.02 -23.24 16.35
CA LEU A 328 -33.22 -23.40 15.14
C LEU A 328 -32.51 -24.75 15.25
N ARG A 329 -32.77 -25.65 14.30
CA ARG A 329 -32.22 -27.01 14.31
C ARG A 329 -30.70 -26.95 14.52
N THR A 330 -30.20 -27.80 15.41
CA THR A 330 -28.76 -27.84 15.71
C THR A 330 -28.01 -28.81 14.78
N HIS A 331 -28.74 -29.72 14.14
CA HIS A 331 -28.21 -30.72 13.23
C HIS A 331 -29.30 -31.24 12.29
N THR A 332 -28.89 -31.81 11.16
CA THR A 332 -29.80 -32.37 10.15
C THR A 332 -30.42 -33.71 10.56
N THR A 333 -29.96 -34.36 11.63
CA THR A 333 -30.52 -35.61 12.16
C THR A 333 -32.01 -35.49 12.50
N ALA A 334 -32.47 -34.29 12.90
CA ALA A 334 -33.87 -33.97 13.14
C ALA A 334 -34.74 -34.22 11.90
N ILE A 335 -34.21 -33.90 10.71
CA ILE A 335 -34.88 -34.15 9.43
C ILE A 335 -34.89 -35.65 9.15
N THR A 336 -33.78 -36.33 9.38
CA THR A 336 -33.69 -37.78 9.16
C THR A 336 -34.69 -38.55 10.02
N ILE A 337 -34.81 -38.25 11.32
CA ILE A 337 -35.74 -38.95 12.20
C ILE A 337 -37.20 -38.64 11.86
N LYS A 338 -37.50 -37.38 11.49
CA LYS A 338 -38.83 -37.00 11.01
C LYS A 338 -39.18 -37.73 9.71
N HIS A 339 -38.23 -37.78 8.77
CA HIS A 339 -38.40 -38.52 7.52
C HIS A 339 -38.68 -40.00 7.79
N LEU A 340 -37.93 -40.66 8.68
CA LEU A 340 -38.16 -42.05 9.06
C LEU A 340 -39.54 -42.28 9.68
N ALA A 341 -40.00 -41.34 10.52
CA ALA A 341 -41.33 -41.42 11.13
C ALA A 341 -42.46 -41.26 10.10
N ASP A 342 -42.28 -40.37 9.12
CA ASP A 342 -43.24 -40.17 8.02
C ASP A 342 -43.20 -41.31 6.98
N HIS A 343 -42.11 -42.10 6.96
CA HIS A 343 -41.80 -43.08 5.91
C HIS A 343 -41.32 -44.42 6.52
N PRO A 344 -42.15 -45.13 7.30
CA PRO A 344 -41.71 -46.23 8.16
C PRO A 344 -41.26 -47.51 7.43
N ASP A 345 -41.65 -47.70 6.16
CA ASP A 345 -41.42 -48.96 5.44
C ASP A 345 -40.00 -49.12 4.89
N PRO A 346 -39.16 -50.07 5.37
CA PRO A 346 -37.82 -50.29 4.82
C PRO A 346 -37.83 -51.12 3.51
N PRO A 347 -36.75 -51.11 2.71
CA PRO A 347 -35.50 -50.36 2.90
C PRO A 347 -35.53 -48.96 2.26
N LYS A 348 -34.93 -47.97 2.92
CA LYS A 348 -34.75 -46.61 2.40
C LYS A 348 -33.30 -46.14 2.56
N LYS A 349 -32.83 -45.33 1.62
CA LYS A 349 -31.54 -44.61 1.68
C LYS A 349 -31.83 -43.13 1.49
N ALA A 350 -31.53 -42.31 2.48
CA ALA A 350 -31.81 -40.88 2.45
C ALA A 350 -30.61 -40.07 2.96
N PHE A 351 -30.43 -38.85 2.43
CA PHE A 351 -29.38 -37.93 2.87
C PHE A 351 -29.84 -36.48 2.86
N CYS A 352 -29.26 -35.65 3.71
CA CYS A 352 -29.55 -34.22 3.81
C CYS A 352 -28.23 -33.45 3.88
N ILE A 353 -28.03 -32.47 3.00
CA ILE A 353 -26.92 -31.50 3.08
C ILE A 353 -27.54 -30.13 3.24
N ASP A 354 -27.48 -29.59 4.44
CA ASP A 354 -28.18 -28.36 4.79
C ASP A 354 -27.49 -27.64 5.96
N ARG A 355 -27.84 -26.36 6.18
CA ARG A 355 -27.17 -25.45 7.12
C ARG A 355 -27.45 -25.72 8.59
#